data_AF-A0A8T2JBZ5-F1
#
_entry.id   AF-A0A8T2JBZ5-F1
#
_cell.length_a   1.000
_cell.length_b   1.000
_cell.length_c   1.000
_cell.angle_alpha   90.00
_cell.angle_beta   90.00
_cell.angle_gamma   90.00
#
_symmetry.space_group_name_H-M   'P 1'
#
loop_
_entity.id
_entity.type
_entity.pdbx_description
1 polymer ?
#
loop_
_entity_poly.entity_id
_entity_poly.type
_entity_poly.pdbx_seq_one_letter_code
_entity_poly.pdbx_strand_id
1 'polypeptide(L)'
;MVNPFVGFITNRIGYDTPLFCGFCFTFMSAVMVTLANSYALLMVARGLHGIGSCCTSVAGMGLLADVYPDDYERGKAMGFAMSVMAIGLLGGAPFGSVMYQFTGKEAPFLVIAGFALVDGALQLYTLKPLKFSPRNMPLPPYRALLTDPYILIAAGSLCICNLSYGILEPTLTIRMMEYMCSPRWELGLAFLPSMLTFMIVVNVFGMLAHKIGR
;
A
#
# COMPACT_ATOMS: atom_id res chain seq x y z
N MET A 1 11.95 -3.10 4.71
CA MET A 1 12.78 -3.70 5.79
C MET A 1 11.95 -4.40 6.86
N VAL A 2 10.74 -3.93 7.17
CA VAL A 2 9.86 -4.54 8.20
C VAL A 2 9.11 -5.79 7.70
N ASN A 3 8.93 -5.92 6.39
CA ASN A 3 8.18 -7.00 5.73
C ASN A 3 8.59 -8.43 6.14
N PRO A 4 9.88 -8.80 6.17
CA PRO A 4 10.27 -10.15 6.61
C PRO A 4 9.96 -10.43 8.08
N PHE A 5 10.03 -9.41 8.94
CA PHE A 5 9.72 -9.55 10.36
C PHE A 5 8.22 -9.78 10.57
N VAL A 6 7.37 -9.03 9.84
CA VAL A 6 5.92 -9.26 9.84
C VAL A 6 5.61 -10.66 9.31
N GLY A 7 6.25 -11.10 8.21
CA GLY A 7 6.05 -12.45 7.70
C GLY A 7 6.36 -13.55 8.72
N PHE A 8 7.41 -13.38 9.54
CA PHE A 8 7.72 -14.30 10.63
C PHE A 8 6.65 -14.28 11.73
N ILE A 9 6.15 -13.09 12.12
CA ILE A 9 5.08 -12.94 13.11
C ILE A 9 3.79 -13.59 12.62
N THR A 10 3.40 -13.32 11.38
CA THR A 10 2.21 -13.87 10.73
C THR A 10 2.24 -15.41 10.73
N ASN A 11 3.41 -16.00 10.42
CA ASN A 11 3.60 -17.45 10.42
C ASN A 11 3.56 -18.10 11.82
N ARG A 12 3.61 -17.33 12.91
CA ARG A 12 3.56 -17.87 14.29
C ARG A 12 2.24 -17.61 15.01
N ILE A 13 1.64 -16.45 14.78
CA ILE A 13 0.51 -15.93 15.58
C ILE A 13 -0.77 -15.86 14.73
N GLY A 14 -0.67 -16.00 13.40
CA GLY A 14 -1.79 -15.85 12.49
C GLY A 14 -1.83 -14.48 11.81
N TYR A 15 -2.79 -14.32 10.89
CA TYR A 15 -2.95 -13.12 10.07
C TYR A 15 -3.69 -12.00 10.79
N ASP A 16 -4.52 -12.32 11.77
CA ASP A 16 -5.43 -11.41 12.47
C ASP A 16 -4.70 -10.37 13.32
N THR A 17 -3.73 -10.81 14.12
CA THR A 17 -2.93 -9.97 15.00
C THR A 17 -2.12 -8.92 14.22
N PRO A 18 -1.32 -9.28 13.19
CA PRO A 18 -0.61 -8.29 12.39
C PRO A 18 -1.55 -7.37 11.60
N LEU A 19 -2.69 -7.85 11.11
CA LEU A 19 -3.71 -7.03 10.45
C LEU A 19 -4.25 -5.94 11.41
N PHE A 20 -4.59 -6.30 12.65
CA PHE A 20 -5.08 -5.36 13.65
C PHE A 20 -3.99 -4.38 14.11
N CYS A 21 -2.77 -4.87 14.37
CA CYS A 21 -1.65 -3.99 14.69
C CYS A 21 -1.36 -2.98 13.56
N GLY A 22 -1.46 -3.44 12.30
CA GLY A 22 -1.29 -2.58 11.12
C GLY A 22 -2.30 -1.44 11.08
N PHE A 23 -3.56 -1.75 11.36
CA PHE A 23 -4.62 -0.76 11.53
C PHE A 23 -4.31 0.22 12.67
N CYS A 24 -3.97 -0.25 13.87
CA CYS A 24 -3.67 0.62 15.02
C CYS A 24 -2.53 1.61 14.72
N PHE A 25 -1.44 1.14 14.09
CA PHE A 25 -0.32 2.01 13.69
C PHE A 25 -0.72 3.03 12.63
N THR A 26 -1.53 2.64 11.66
CA THR A 26 -2.02 3.52 10.59
C THR A 26 -2.95 4.59 11.16
N PHE A 27 -3.87 4.22 12.05
CA PHE A 27 -4.77 5.14 12.73
C PHE A 27 -4.01 6.14 13.61
N MET A 28 -3.09 5.65 14.44
CA MET A 28 -2.25 6.51 15.28
C MET A 28 -1.40 7.47 14.44
N SER A 29 -0.87 7.02 13.30
CA SER A 29 -0.17 7.87 12.35
C SER A 29 -1.08 8.97 11.78
N ALA A 30 -2.30 8.65 11.35
CA ALA A 30 -3.24 9.64 10.82
C ALA A 30 -3.60 10.74 11.85
N VAL A 31 -3.79 10.36 13.10
CA VAL A 31 -4.01 11.31 14.21
C VAL A 31 -2.76 12.18 14.43
N MET A 32 -1.57 11.58 14.47
CA MET A 32 -0.32 12.32 14.64
C MET A 32 -0.08 13.32 13.50
N VAL A 33 -0.36 12.95 12.24
CA VAL A 33 -0.24 13.85 11.09
C VAL A 33 -1.20 15.04 11.21
N THR A 34 -2.43 14.80 11.66
CA THR A 34 -3.45 15.85 11.83
C THR A 34 -3.02 16.87 12.90
N LEU A 35 -2.41 16.40 13.99
CA LEU A 35 -1.94 17.23 15.10
C LEU A 35 -0.50 17.73 14.91
N ALA A 36 0.13 17.43 13.77
CA ALA A 36 1.55 17.69 13.60
C ALA A 36 1.85 19.18 13.38
N ASN A 37 2.49 19.79 14.38
CA ASN A 37 2.99 21.17 14.29
C ASN A 37 4.50 21.26 14.00
N SER A 38 5.20 20.12 13.90
CA SER A 38 6.64 20.08 13.64
C SER A 38 7.00 19.03 12.60
N TYR A 39 8.07 19.31 11.84
CA TYR A 39 8.61 18.37 10.85
C TYR A 39 9.04 17.03 11.47
N ALA A 40 9.63 17.07 12.67
CA ALA A 40 10.02 15.87 13.40
C ALA A 40 8.81 14.97 13.70
N LEU A 41 7.68 15.54 14.11
CA LEU A 41 6.46 14.80 14.40
C LEU A 41 5.86 14.18 13.14
N LEU A 42 5.89 14.90 12.01
CA LEU A 42 5.51 14.34 10.70
C LEU A 42 6.40 13.15 10.30
N MET A 43 7.71 13.26 10.52
CA MET A 43 8.67 12.18 10.21
C MET A 43 8.36 10.92 11.02
N VAL A 44 8.14 11.07 12.32
CA VAL A 44 7.74 9.95 13.20
C VAL A 44 6.42 9.35 12.74
N ALA A 45 5.42 10.18 12.43
CA ALA A 45 4.13 9.71 11.95
C ALA A 45 4.25 8.92 10.63
N ARG A 46 5.11 9.35 9.71
CA ARG A 46 5.39 8.62 8.44
C ARG A 46 6.11 7.30 8.67
N GLY A 47 7.07 7.27 9.59
CA GLY A 47 7.71 6.01 10.01
C GLY A 47 6.69 5.01 10.56
N LEU A 48 5.80 5.47 11.42
CA LEU A 48 4.72 4.67 11.99
C LEU A 48 3.73 4.17 10.92
N HIS A 49 3.37 5.03 9.97
CA HIS A 49 2.54 4.65 8.83
C HIS A 49 3.19 3.53 8.01
N GLY A 50 4.50 3.60 7.78
CA GLY A 50 5.24 2.57 7.05
C GLY A 50 5.21 1.21 7.76
N ILE A 51 5.30 1.20 9.09
CA ILE A 51 5.14 -0.02 9.90
C ILE A 51 3.72 -0.56 9.74
N GLY A 52 2.70 0.29 9.87
CA GLY A 52 1.30 -0.10 9.71
C GLY A 52 1.01 -0.70 8.33
N SER A 53 1.42 -0.01 7.27
CA SER A 53 1.27 -0.42 5.88
C SER A 53 1.94 -1.77 5.61
N CYS A 54 3.13 -2.01 6.16
CA CYS A 54 3.82 -3.28 6.06
C CYS A 54 3.03 -4.42 6.71
N CYS A 55 2.50 -4.20 7.91
CA CYS A 55 1.69 -5.19 8.62
C CYS A 55 0.45 -5.58 7.81
N THR A 56 -0.30 -4.59 7.32
CA THR A 56 -1.52 -4.81 6.54
C THR A 56 -1.25 -5.44 5.18
N SER A 57 -0.25 -4.97 4.43
CA SER A 57 0.03 -5.50 3.08
C SER A 57 0.55 -6.93 3.12
N VAL A 58 1.48 -7.27 4.01
CA VAL A 58 2.05 -8.63 4.12
C VAL A 58 1.01 -9.60 4.64
N ALA A 59 0.32 -9.27 5.74
CA ALA A 59 -0.70 -10.14 6.31
C ALA A 59 -1.95 -10.24 5.43
N GLY A 60 -2.39 -9.15 4.80
CA GLY A 60 -3.55 -9.14 3.91
C GLY A 60 -3.33 -9.96 2.65
N MET A 61 -2.18 -9.82 1.97
CA MET A 61 -1.87 -10.63 0.79
C MET A 61 -1.64 -12.10 1.15
N GLY A 62 -1.03 -12.38 2.31
CA GLY A 62 -0.87 -13.73 2.81
C GLY A 62 -2.20 -14.40 3.15
N LEU A 63 -3.12 -13.67 3.80
CA LEU A 63 -4.48 -14.14 4.07
C LEU A 63 -5.23 -14.46 2.77
N LEU A 64 -5.11 -13.60 1.77
CA LEU A 64 -5.76 -13.81 0.47
C LEU A 64 -5.20 -15.05 -0.24
N ALA A 65 -3.89 -15.28 -0.15
CA ALA A 65 -3.25 -16.48 -0.69
C ALA A 65 -3.73 -17.78 -0.03
N ASP A 66 -4.06 -17.72 1.27
CA ASP A 66 -4.52 -18.88 2.04
C ASP A 66 -6.02 -19.14 1.86
N VAL A 67 -6.83 -18.10 1.71
CA VAL A 67 -8.29 -18.21 1.49
C VAL A 67 -8.62 -18.74 0.10
N TYR A 68 -7.83 -18.41 -0.92
CA TYR A 68 -8.00 -18.86 -2.30
C TYR A 68 -6.93 -19.89 -2.67
N PRO A 69 -7.18 -21.21 -2.48
CA PRO A 69 -6.19 -22.25 -2.78
C PRO A 69 -6.03 -22.52 -4.29
N ASP A 70 -7.05 -22.21 -5.09
CA ASP A 70 -6.97 -22.36 -6.54
C ASP A 70 -6.10 -21.25 -7.17
N ASP A 71 -5.13 -21.62 -7.99
CA ASP A 71 -4.16 -20.68 -8.57
C ASP A 71 -4.83 -19.59 -9.44
N TYR A 72 -5.92 -19.93 -10.12
CA TYR A 72 -6.66 -18.99 -10.95
C TYR A 72 -7.47 -18.00 -10.11
N GLU A 73 -8.22 -18.49 -9.12
CA GLU A 73 -8.96 -17.62 -8.20
C GLU A 73 -8.03 -16.74 -7.34
N ARG A 74 -6.90 -17.30 -6.90
CA ARG A 74 -5.88 -16.57 -6.13
C ARG A 74 -5.27 -15.43 -6.93
N GLY A 75 -4.84 -15.69 -8.17
CA GLY A 75 -4.28 -14.67 -9.06
C GLY A 75 -5.28 -13.55 -9.32
N LYS A 76 -6.55 -13.89 -9.55
CA LYS A 76 -7.63 -12.92 -9.72
C LYS A 76 -7.88 -12.08 -8.47
N ALA A 77 -7.95 -12.69 -7.29
CA ALA A 77 -8.16 -12.00 -6.03
C ALA A 77 -6.99 -11.06 -5.69
N MET A 78 -5.75 -11.54 -5.82
CA MET A 78 -4.54 -10.74 -5.61
C MET A 78 -4.43 -9.59 -6.61
N GLY A 79 -4.76 -9.84 -7.89
CA GLY A 79 -4.79 -8.81 -8.92
C GLY A 79 -5.82 -7.71 -8.62
N PHE A 80 -7.00 -8.09 -8.14
CA PHE A 80 -8.01 -7.12 -7.68
C PHE A 80 -7.51 -6.30 -6.48
N ALA A 81 -6.94 -6.95 -5.46
CA ALA A 81 -6.39 -6.27 -4.27
C ALA A 81 -5.29 -5.26 -4.65
N MET A 82 -4.36 -5.64 -5.52
CA MET A 82 -3.31 -4.73 -6.03
C MET A 82 -3.89 -3.57 -6.85
N SER A 83 -4.96 -3.82 -7.63
CA SER A 83 -5.65 -2.78 -8.39
C SER A 83 -6.27 -1.73 -7.46
N VAL A 84 -6.96 -2.16 -6.41
CA VAL A 84 -7.54 -1.27 -5.39
C VAL A 84 -6.44 -0.46 -4.70
N MET A 85 -5.32 -1.10 -4.34
CA MET A 85 -4.17 -0.43 -3.71
C MET A 85 -3.62 0.69 -4.61
N ALA A 86 -3.50 0.44 -5.91
CA ALA A 86 -3.01 1.43 -6.85
C ALA A 86 -3.99 2.57 -7.12
N ILE A 87 -5.30 2.28 -7.15
CA ILE A 87 -6.34 3.31 -7.22
C ILE A 87 -6.23 4.22 -5.99
N GLY A 88 -6.01 3.66 -4.80
CA GLY A 88 -5.78 4.44 -3.58
C GLY A 88 -4.53 5.33 -3.66
N LEU A 89 -3.41 4.78 -4.14
CA LEU A 89 -2.16 5.52 -4.30
C LEU A 89 -2.29 6.68 -5.30
N LEU A 90 -2.82 6.41 -6.48
CA LEU A 90 -2.87 7.37 -7.59
C LEU A 90 -4.06 8.33 -7.47
N GLY A 91 -5.19 7.86 -6.97
CA GLY A 91 -6.38 8.68 -6.70
C GLY A 91 -6.24 9.56 -5.45
N GLY A 92 -5.34 9.19 -4.53
CA GLY A 92 -5.10 9.94 -3.30
C GLY A 92 -4.59 11.37 -3.54
N ALA A 93 -3.70 11.57 -4.52
CA ALA A 93 -3.15 12.89 -4.82
C ALA A 93 -4.20 13.89 -5.38
N PRO A 94 -5.01 13.56 -6.42
CA PRO A 94 -6.12 14.40 -6.86
C PRO A 94 -7.15 14.65 -5.75
N PHE A 95 -7.50 13.60 -4.98
CA PHE A 95 -8.46 13.73 -3.89
C PHE A 95 -7.94 14.71 -2.81
N GLY A 96 -6.69 14.53 -2.38
CA GLY A 96 -6.04 15.37 -1.39
C GLY A 96 -5.87 16.82 -1.86
N SER A 97 -5.48 17.04 -3.12
CA SER A 97 -5.25 18.38 -3.66
C SER A 97 -6.55 19.21 -3.74
N VAL A 98 -7.64 18.59 -4.20
CA VAL A 98 -8.96 19.22 -4.27
C VAL A 98 -9.49 19.51 -2.86
N MET A 99 -9.46 18.53 -1.96
CA MET A 99 -9.94 18.72 -0.59
C MET A 99 -9.17 19.81 0.15
N TYR A 100 -7.85 19.84 0.01
CA TYR A 100 -6.99 20.87 0.60
C TYR A 100 -7.35 22.28 0.13
N GLN A 101 -7.66 22.44 -1.16
CA GLN A 101 -7.97 23.74 -1.76
C GLN A 101 -9.34 24.28 -1.32
N PHE A 102 -10.37 23.42 -1.27
CA PHE A 102 -11.76 23.87 -1.04
C PHE A 102 -12.20 23.81 0.42
N THR A 103 -11.65 22.88 1.21
CA THR A 103 -12.12 22.60 2.59
C THR A 103 -11.03 22.88 3.63
N GLY A 104 -9.86 23.34 3.19
CA GLY A 104 -8.73 23.68 4.04
C GLY A 104 -7.79 22.51 4.33
N LYS A 105 -6.67 22.83 4.99
CA LYS A 105 -5.53 21.92 5.18
C LYS A 105 -5.85 20.64 5.97
N GLU A 106 -6.83 20.68 6.86
CA GLU A 106 -7.11 19.57 7.81
C GLU A 106 -8.13 18.57 7.26
N ALA A 107 -8.95 18.97 6.29
CA ALA A 107 -10.01 18.16 5.70
C ALA A 107 -9.53 16.82 5.12
N PRO A 108 -8.49 16.74 4.27
CA PRO A 108 -8.06 15.46 3.71
C PRO A 108 -7.61 14.47 4.80
N PHE A 109 -6.98 14.97 5.88
CA PHE A 109 -6.52 14.12 6.98
C PHE A 109 -7.68 13.61 7.83
N LEU A 110 -8.69 14.44 8.10
CA LEU A 110 -9.90 14.02 8.81
C LEU A 110 -10.68 12.96 8.04
N VAL A 111 -10.80 13.09 6.71
CA VAL A 111 -11.46 12.08 5.88
C VAL A 111 -10.70 10.76 5.92
N ILE A 112 -9.36 10.79 5.81
CA ILE A 112 -8.52 9.58 5.92
C ILE A 112 -8.66 8.96 7.32
N ALA A 113 -8.70 9.76 8.38
CA ALA A 113 -8.90 9.27 9.74
C ALA A 113 -10.29 8.61 9.90
N GLY A 114 -11.33 9.17 9.28
CA GLY A 114 -12.66 8.58 9.22
C GLY A 114 -12.68 7.24 8.48
N PHE A 115 -12.05 7.17 7.30
CA PHE A 115 -11.89 5.92 6.56
C PHE A 115 -11.12 4.86 7.36
N ALA A 116 -10.04 5.26 8.03
CA ALA A 116 -9.30 4.36 8.90
C ALA A 116 -10.19 3.83 10.03
N LEU A 117 -11.00 4.69 10.67
CA LEU A 117 -11.90 4.26 11.74
C LEU A 117 -12.96 3.26 11.25
N VAL A 118 -13.54 3.51 10.07
CA VAL A 118 -14.49 2.57 9.44
C VAL A 118 -13.81 1.25 9.07
N ASP A 119 -12.61 1.30 8.51
CA ASP A 119 -11.81 0.11 8.21
C ASP A 119 -11.55 -0.71 9.48
N GLY A 120 -11.12 -0.07 10.57
CA GLY A 120 -10.91 -0.73 11.86
C GLY A 120 -12.18 -1.33 12.46
N ALA A 121 -13.32 -0.65 12.34
CA ALA A 121 -14.61 -1.18 12.79
C ALA A 121 -15.04 -2.40 11.97
N LEU A 122 -14.87 -2.35 10.64
CA LEU A 122 -15.14 -3.47 9.75
C LEU A 122 -14.18 -4.63 10.04
N GLN A 123 -12.92 -4.33 10.31
CA GLN A 123 -11.89 -5.29 10.67
C GLN A 123 -12.26 -6.02 11.96
N LEU A 124 -12.68 -5.31 13.01
CA LEU A 124 -13.16 -5.89 14.27
C LEU A 124 -14.42 -6.74 14.09
N TYR A 125 -15.32 -6.36 13.18
CA TYR A 125 -16.54 -7.11 12.90
C TYR A 125 -16.28 -8.37 12.06
N THR A 126 -15.36 -8.29 11.10
CA THR A 126 -15.16 -9.32 10.06
C THR A 126 -14.07 -10.32 10.40
N LEU A 127 -13.02 -9.91 11.13
CA LEU A 127 -12.00 -10.85 11.62
C LEU A 127 -12.56 -11.69 12.76
N LYS A 128 -13.27 -12.75 12.37
CA LYS A 128 -13.32 -13.94 13.20
C LYS A 128 -11.93 -14.57 13.19
N PRO A 129 -11.43 -15.09 14.32
CA PRO A 129 -10.16 -15.80 14.35
C PRO A 129 -10.28 -17.00 13.40
N LEU A 130 -9.74 -16.86 12.19
CA LEU A 130 -9.59 -17.97 11.27
C LEU A 130 -8.73 -19.00 12.00
N LYS A 131 -9.17 -20.26 11.98
CA LYS A 131 -8.45 -21.36 12.62
C LYS A 131 -7.03 -21.39 12.03
N PHE A 132 -6.10 -20.86 12.81
CA PHE A 132 -4.69 -20.83 12.46
C PHE A 132 -4.17 -22.25 12.49
N SER A 133 -3.89 -22.80 11.30
CA SER A 133 -3.12 -24.02 11.19
C SER A 133 -1.67 -23.60 10.98
N PRO A 134 -0.77 -23.70 11.99
CA PRO A 134 0.63 -23.35 11.81
C PRO A 134 1.19 -24.17 10.66
N ARG A 135 1.57 -23.50 9.58
CA ARG A 135 2.18 -24.15 8.43
C ARG A 135 3.61 -24.52 8.82
N ASN A 136 3.82 -25.78 9.19
CA ASN A 136 5.14 -26.39 9.40
C ASN A 136 5.89 -26.58 8.06
N MET A 137 5.90 -25.57 7.19
CA MET A 137 6.76 -25.57 6.01
C MET A 137 8.08 -24.93 6.43
N PRO A 138 9.22 -25.64 6.32
CA PRO A 138 10.51 -25.04 6.62
C PRO A 138 10.67 -23.82 5.71
N LEU A 139 10.77 -22.63 6.30
CA LEU A 139 10.99 -21.42 5.51
C LEU A 139 12.24 -21.65 4.65
N PRO A 140 12.17 -21.45 3.32
CA PRO A 140 13.38 -21.48 2.51
C PRO A 140 14.37 -20.48 3.12
N PRO A 141 15.64 -20.85 3.29
CA PRO A 141 16.61 -19.99 3.95
C PRO A 141 16.65 -18.65 3.23
N TYR A 142 16.49 -17.55 3.98
CA TYR A 142 16.44 -16.19 3.41
C TYR A 142 17.65 -15.88 2.52
N ARG A 143 18.80 -16.52 2.82
CA ARG A 143 20.02 -16.48 2.02
C ARG A 143 19.85 -17.08 0.63
N ALA A 144 19.10 -18.18 0.48
CA ALA A 144 18.83 -18.78 -0.82
C ALA A 144 17.97 -17.86 -1.70
N LEU A 145 16.95 -17.20 -1.15
CA LEU A 145 16.18 -16.19 -1.90
C LEU A 145 17.04 -15.00 -2.31
N LEU A 146 17.93 -14.52 -1.43
CA LEU A 146 18.81 -13.39 -1.72
C LEU A 146 19.95 -13.72 -2.69
N THR A 147 20.21 -15.00 -2.96
CA THR A 147 21.27 -15.45 -3.88
C THR A 147 20.70 -15.91 -5.23
N ASP A 148 19.38 -16.03 -5.35
CA ASP A 148 18.73 -16.42 -6.59
C ASP A 148 18.85 -15.29 -7.64
N PRO A 149 19.49 -15.54 -8.79
CA PRO A 149 19.73 -14.52 -9.80
C PRO A 149 18.42 -13.97 -10.41
N TYR A 150 17.37 -14.79 -10.54
CA TYR A 150 16.08 -14.33 -11.09
C TYR A 150 15.36 -13.39 -10.12
N ILE A 151 15.39 -13.72 -8.82
CA ILE A 151 14.81 -12.87 -7.76
C ILE A 151 15.58 -11.56 -7.67
N LEU A 152 16.92 -11.60 -7.75
CA LEU A 152 17.77 -10.41 -7.75
C LEU A 152 17.50 -9.49 -8.94
N ILE A 153 17.35 -10.04 -10.15
CA ILE A 153 17.03 -9.26 -11.34
C ILE A 153 15.63 -8.62 -11.22
N ALA A 154 14.63 -9.36 -10.75
CA ALA A 154 13.28 -8.85 -10.53
C ALA A 154 13.22 -7.79 -9.42
N ALA A 155 13.92 -8.01 -8.30
CA ALA A 155 14.01 -7.05 -7.22
C ALA A 155 14.76 -5.78 -7.66
N GLY A 156 15.84 -5.94 -8.42
CA GLY A 156 16.61 -4.84 -8.99
C GLY A 156 15.79 -3.98 -9.95
N SER A 157 15.04 -4.60 -10.86
CA SER A 157 14.16 -3.87 -11.79
C SER A 157 13.04 -3.14 -11.04
N LEU A 158 12.39 -3.79 -10.07
CA LEU A 158 11.38 -3.17 -9.22
C LEU A 158 11.94 -1.99 -8.42
N CYS A 159 13.16 -2.11 -7.88
CA CYS A 159 13.83 -1.02 -7.18
C CYS A 159 14.06 0.18 -8.10
N ILE A 160 14.57 -0.05 -9.32
CA ILE A 160 14.81 1.02 -10.30
C ILE A 160 13.49 1.70 -10.67
N CYS A 161 12.44 0.95 -10.96
CA CYS A 161 11.13 1.50 -11.29
C CYS A 161 10.54 2.35 -10.17
N ASN A 162 10.59 1.86 -8.91
CA ASN A 162 10.08 2.61 -7.76
C ASN A 162 10.93 3.86 -7.47
N LEU A 163 12.25 3.80 -7.66
CA LEU A 163 13.13 4.95 -7.53
C LEU A 163 12.80 6.03 -8.57
N SER A 164 12.61 5.65 -9.83
CA SER A 164 12.21 6.57 -10.89
C SER A 164 10.88 7.27 -10.55
N TYR A 165 9.89 6.51 -10.08
CA TYR A 165 8.60 7.06 -9.68
C TYR A 165 8.72 8.01 -8.47
N GLY A 166 9.49 7.62 -7.45
CA GLY A 166 9.71 8.42 -6.24
C GLY A 166 10.48 9.71 -6.46
N ILE A 167 11.27 9.82 -7.53
CA ILE A 167 11.91 11.09 -7.96
C ILE A 167 10.92 11.92 -8.77
N LEU A 168 10.16 11.29 -9.67
CA LEU A 168 9.26 11.98 -10.59
C LEU A 168 8.15 12.73 -9.86
N GLU A 169 7.51 12.09 -8.88
CA GLU A 169 6.37 12.64 -8.14
C GLU A 169 6.68 13.99 -7.45
N PRO A 170 7.71 14.11 -6.58
CA PRO A 170 8.06 15.39 -5.96
C PRO A 170 8.63 16.40 -6.97
N THR A 171 9.42 15.94 -7.95
CA THR A 171 10.03 16.86 -8.93
C THR A 171 8.99 17.51 -9.84
N LEU A 172 7.99 16.74 -10.28
CA LEU A 172 6.90 17.24 -11.12
C LEU A 172 6.09 18.29 -10.37
N THR A 173 5.71 18.00 -9.13
CA THR A 173 4.93 18.93 -8.29
C THR A 173 5.69 20.22 -8.00
N ILE A 174 6.98 20.14 -7.67
CA ILE A 174 7.83 21.33 -7.45
C ILE A 174 7.93 22.18 -8.73
N ARG A 175 8.19 21.54 -9.88
CA ARG A 175 8.30 22.26 -11.16
C ARG A 175 7.00 22.96 -11.55
N MET A 176 5.84 22.31 -11.34
CA MET A 176 4.54 22.94 -11.59
C MET A 176 4.31 24.16 -10.68
N MET A 177 4.76 24.10 -9.43
CA MET A 177 4.67 25.23 -8.51
C MET A 177 5.59 26.40 -8.90
N GLU A 178 6.84 26.12 -9.30
CA GLU A 178 7.84 27.16 -9.58
C GLU A 178 7.68 27.81 -10.96
N TYR A 179 7.36 27.03 -11.99
CA TYR A 179 7.38 27.52 -13.39
C TYR A 179 6.00 27.79 -13.98
N MET A 180 4.96 27.04 -13.56
CA MET A 180 3.63 27.14 -14.15
C MET A 180 2.65 27.96 -13.31
N CYS A 181 3.03 28.36 -12.09
CA CYS A 181 2.16 29.08 -11.14
C CYS A 181 0.78 28.42 -10.96
N SER A 182 0.70 27.10 -11.10
CA SER A 182 -0.56 26.37 -11.12
C SER A 182 -1.26 26.42 -9.76
N PRO A 183 -2.60 26.62 -9.72
CA PRO A 183 -3.37 26.52 -8.50
C PRO A 183 -3.26 25.11 -7.90
N ARG A 184 -3.32 25.01 -6.56
CA ARG A 184 -2.97 23.80 -5.80
C ARG A 184 -3.77 22.55 -6.18
N TRP A 185 -5.00 22.69 -6.69
CA TRP A 185 -5.82 21.57 -7.12
C TRP A 185 -5.24 20.88 -8.39
N GLU A 186 -4.66 21.64 -9.32
CA GLU A 186 -4.05 21.13 -10.55
C GLU A 186 -2.85 20.22 -10.29
N LEU A 187 -2.11 20.45 -9.19
CA LEU A 187 -0.95 19.64 -8.81
C LEU A 187 -1.32 18.16 -8.62
N GLY A 188 -2.48 17.87 -8.02
CA GLY A 188 -2.97 16.50 -7.87
C GLY A 188 -3.61 15.95 -9.15
N LEU A 189 -4.29 16.80 -9.94
CA LEU A 189 -4.90 16.35 -11.21
C LEU A 189 -3.86 15.93 -12.25
N ALA A 190 -2.63 16.44 -12.18
CA ALA A 190 -1.54 16.02 -13.07
C ALA A 190 -1.26 14.50 -13.01
N PHE A 191 -1.66 13.82 -11.93
CA PHE A 191 -1.51 12.38 -11.76
C PHE A 191 -2.74 11.56 -12.21
N LEU A 192 -3.81 12.19 -12.71
CA LEU A 192 -4.97 11.45 -13.24
C LEU A 192 -4.62 10.60 -14.48
N PRO A 193 -3.82 11.07 -15.45
CA PRO A 193 -3.43 10.23 -16.59
C PRO A 193 -2.64 8.99 -16.17
N SER A 194 -1.76 9.12 -15.16
CA SER A 194 -1.01 7.98 -14.62
C SER A 194 -1.92 7.01 -13.87
N MET A 195 -2.91 7.50 -13.13
CA MET A 195 -3.98 6.70 -12.53
C MET A 195 -4.72 5.84 -13.57
N LEU A 196 -5.22 6.47 -14.64
CA LEU A 196 -5.97 5.79 -15.69
C LEU A 196 -5.12 4.76 -16.43
N THR A 197 -3.88 5.13 -16.75
CA THR A 197 -2.95 4.25 -17.45
C THR A 197 -2.61 3.04 -16.59
N PHE A 198 -2.33 3.23 -15.30
CA PHE A 198 -2.05 2.12 -14.38
C PHE A 198 -3.26 1.17 -14.27
N MET A 199 -4.47 1.72 -14.14
CA MET A 199 -5.69 0.92 -14.05
C MET A 199 -5.93 0.09 -15.32
N ILE A 200 -5.72 0.68 -16.51
CA ILE A 200 -5.81 -0.05 -17.78
C ILE A 200 -4.74 -1.13 -17.85
N VAL A 201 -3.50 -0.80 -17.52
CA VAL A 201 -2.36 -1.73 -17.58
C VAL A 201 -2.59 -2.93 -16.66
N VAL A 202 -2.93 -2.74 -15.38
CA VAL A 202 -3.12 -3.87 -14.46
C VAL A 202 -4.27 -4.78 -14.87
N ASN A 203 -5.38 -4.22 -15.36
CA ASN A 203 -6.51 -5.04 -15.81
C ASN A 203 -6.18 -5.78 -17.12
N VAL A 204 -5.58 -5.10 -18.10
CA VAL A 204 -5.26 -5.71 -19.41
C VAL A 204 -4.12 -6.71 -19.31
N PHE A 205 -3.00 -6.35 -18.66
CA PHE A 205 -1.87 -7.26 -18.46
C PHE A 205 -2.21 -8.38 -17.48
N GLY A 206 -3.08 -8.16 -16.49
CA GLY A 206 -3.59 -9.23 -15.64
C GLY A 206 -4.31 -10.31 -16.45
N MET A 207 -5.16 -9.91 -17.39
CA MET A 207 -5.81 -10.85 -18.32
C MET A 207 -4.82 -11.50 -19.29
N LEU A 208 -3.86 -10.75 -19.82
CA LEU A 208 -2.87 -11.26 -20.78
C LEU A 208 -1.91 -12.26 -20.13
N ALA A 209 -1.45 -12.00 -18.91
CA ALA A 209 -0.55 -12.87 -18.17
C ALA A 209 -1.17 -14.26 -17.94
N HIS A 210 -2.47 -14.32 -17.63
CA HIS A 210 -3.18 -15.60 -17.52
C HIS A 210 -3.30 -16.36 -18.84
N LYS A 211 -3.32 -15.65 -19.98
CA LYS A 211 -3.48 -16.26 -21.31
C LYS A 211 -2.14 -16.75 -21.90
N ILE A 212 -1.03 -16.10 -21.55
CA ILE A 212 0.31 -16.36 -22.08
C ILE A 212 1.15 -17.25 -21.14
N GLY A 213 0.88 -17.23 -19.83
CA GLY A 213 1.63 -17.98 -18.82
C GLY A 213 1.28 -19.47 -18.69
N ARG A 214 0.62 -20.07 -19.69
CA ARG A 214 0.37 -21.52 -19.78
C ARG A 214 1.26 -22.16 -20.82
#